data_AF-A0A5C1AHY4-F1
#
_entry.id   AF-A0A5C1AHY4-F1
#
_cell.length_a   1.000
_cell.length_b   1.000
_cell.length_c   1.000
_cell.angle_alpha   90.00
_cell.angle_beta   90.00
_cell.angle_gamma   90.00
#
_symmetry.space_group_name_H-M   'P 1'
#
loop_
_entity.id
_entity.type
_entity.pdbx_description
1 polymer ?
#
loop_
_entity_poly.entity_id
_entity_poly.type
_entity_poly.pdbx_seq_one_letter_code
_entity_poly.pdbx_strand_id
1 'polypeptide(L)'
;MLGLRETNTATVLATLPAGANRDAGQEHVRFNTEAQALASRIVRQDDRRLTLLGVVHTHPGTLRHPSGGDLRGDREWVKRLRGRQGIFAIGTVDDETHEATVGEHPRPHVQKLKDLRFDWYSLTHGEASYQNLPVELTIGPDVAQLLRGVWPIIEAHAGRLDRLARQQANVRFAVTTDDEQPGLAVSVPLAEPGQSIRLLVHEKSVRFFYAAGGEVFQADLPAGAEPDQGVYLLLAELAARG
;
A
#
# COMPACT_ATOMS: atom_id res chain seq x y z
N MET A 1 0.08 -5.16 5.73
CA MET A 1 1.52 -5.16 6.07
C MET A 1 2.32 -5.87 5.00
N LEU A 2 3.39 -5.23 4.51
CA LEU A 2 4.36 -5.81 3.57
C LEU A 2 5.71 -5.99 4.28
N GLY A 3 6.45 -7.03 3.90
CA GLY A 3 7.74 -7.29 4.52
C GLY A 3 8.48 -8.51 3.98
N LEU A 4 9.51 -8.91 4.70
CA LEU A 4 10.36 -10.07 4.38
C LEU A 4 9.95 -11.24 5.26
N ARG A 5 9.99 -12.45 4.71
CA ARG A 5 9.73 -13.70 5.43
C ARG A 5 10.95 -14.60 5.33
N GLU A 6 11.46 -15.00 6.48
CA GLU A 6 12.53 -15.97 6.66
C GLU A 6 11.96 -17.24 7.30
N THR A 7 12.80 -18.24 7.60
CA THR A 7 12.35 -19.55 8.09
C THR A 7 11.54 -19.44 9.39
N ASN A 8 12.00 -18.61 10.33
CA ASN A 8 11.42 -18.52 11.69
C ASN A 8 10.95 -17.10 12.05
N THR A 9 11.16 -16.12 11.18
CA THR A 9 10.90 -14.71 11.45
C THR A 9 10.23 -14.06 10.24
N ALA A 10 9.49 -12.98 10.51
CA ALA A 10 8.95 -12.13 9.47
C ALA A 10 9.11 -10.68 9.91
N THR A 11 9.71 -9.86 9.05
CA THR A 11 9.99 -8.45 9.33
C THR A 11 9.04 -7.60 8.52
N VAL A 12 8.15 -6.88 9.20
CA VAL A 12 7.28 -5.88 8.56
C VAL A 12 8.10 -4.63 8.27
N LEU A 13 8.15 -4.23 7.00
CA LEU A 13 8.91 -3.07 6.54
C LEU A 13 8.02 -1.97 5.95
N ALA A 14 6.79 -2.32 5.55
CA ALA A 14 5.84 -1.38 4.98
C ALA A 14 4.44 -1.55 5.55
N THR A 15 3.81 -0.43 5.89
CA THR A 15 2.38 -0.39 6.26
C THR A 15 1.58 0.38 5.21
N LEU A 16 0.59 -0.29 4.62
CA LEU A 16 -0.33 0.31 3.66
C LEU A 16 -1.66 0.57 4.35
N PRO A 17 -2.30 1.74 4.16
CA PRO A 17 -3.64 1.98 4.64
C PRO A 17 -4.63 0.93 4.10
N ALA A 18 -5.72 0.71 4.83
CA ALA A 18 -6.89 0.03 4.29
C ALA A 18 -7.49 0.86 3.14
N GLY A 19 -8.27 0.19 2.26
CA GLY A 19 -8.92 0.87 1.15
C GLY A 19 -10.06 1.80 1.56
N ALA A 20 -10.90 2.16 0.59
CA ALA A 20 -12.06 3.02 0.81
C ALA A 20 -12.96 2.48 1.95
N ASN A 21 -13.59 3.40 2.68
CA ASN A 21 -14.38 3.10 3.88
C ASN A 21 -13.57 2.52 5.06
N ARG A 22 -12.26 2.81 5.14
CA ARG A 22 -11.44 2.44 6.31
C ARG A 22 -11.96 2.97 7.64
N ASP A 23 -12.73 4.06 7.60
CA ASP A 23 -13.35 4.69 8.76
C ASP A 23 -14.80 4.21 8.98
N ALA A 24 -15.33 3.36 8.09
CA ALA A 24 -16.63 2.73 8.29
C ALA A 24 -16.47 1.50 9.21
N GLY A 25 -17.42 1.31 10.13
CA GLY A 25 -17.39 0.25 11.14
C GLY A 25 -17.27 -1.18 10.59
N GLN A 26 -17.14 -2.15 11.51
CA GLN A 26 -16.71 -3.55 11.35
C GLN A 26 -17.18 -4.33 10.09
N GLU A 27 -18.27 -3.94 9.44
CA GLU A 27 -18.84 -4.67 8.30
C GLU A 27 -18.37 -4.18 6.91
N HIS A 28 -17.56 -3.11 6.81
CA HIS A 28 -17.35 -2.41 5.54
C HIS A 28 -15.89 -2.22 5.10
N VAL A 29 -14.89 -2.61 5.89
CA VAL A 29 -13.48 -2.44 5.52
C VAL A 29 -13.07 -3.51 4.51
N ARG A 30 -12.85 -3.09 3.26
CA ARG A 30 -12.32 -3.99 2.21
C ARG A 30 -10.80 -4.05 2.31
N PHE A 31 -10.29 -5.25 2.59
CA PHE A 31 -8.88 -5.58 2.45
C PHE A 31 -8.59 -6.11 1.04
N ASN A 32 -7.37 -5.90 0.56
CA ASN A 32 -6.90 -6.24 -0.79
C ASN A 32 -7.61 -5.45 -1.92
N THR A 33 -7.81 -4.15 -1.72
CA THR A 33 -8.35 -3.29 -2.78
C THR A 33 -7.34 -3.08 -3.92
N GLU A 34 -7.84 -2.59 -5.07
CA GLU A 34 -6.97 -2.17 -6.18
C GLU A 34 -5.91 -1.15 -5.73
N ALA A 35 -6.26 -0.27 -4.79
CA ALA A 35 -5.34 0.72 -4.23
C ALA A 35 -4.16 0.06 -3.48
N GLN A 36 -4.45 -0.97 -2.68
CA GLN A 36 -3.40 -1.74 -1.99
C GLN A 36 -2.56 -2.57 -2.97
N ALA A 37 -3.16 -3.07 -4.05
CA ALA A 37 -2.41 -3.76 -5.12
C ALA A 37 -1.45 -2.80 -5.84
N LEU A 38 -1.92 -1.61 -6.22
CA LEU A 38 -1.10 -0.57 -6.82
C LEU A 38 0.00 -0.11 -5.86
N ALA A 39 -0.33 0.22 -4.62
CA ALA A 39 0.66 0.65 -3.63
C ALA A 39 1.70 -0.45 -3.36
N SER A 40 1.30 -1.71 -3.28
CA SER A 40 2.23 -2.85 -3.19
C SER A 40 3.15 -2.92 -4.41
N ARG A 41 2.68 -2.61 -5.62
CA ARG A 41 3.52 -2.51 -6.81
C ARG A 41 4.53 -1.38 -6.66
N ILE A 42 4.11 -0.19 -6.22
CA ILE A 42 4.97 0.98 -6.04
C ILE A 42 6.11 0.68 -5.07
N VAL A 43 5.81 0.15 -3.88
CA VAL A 43 6.83 -0.17 -2.87
C VAL A 43 7.79 -1.27 -3.37
N ARG A 44 7.30 -2.25 -4.12
CA ARG A 44 8.13 -3.34 -4.66
C ARG A 44 9.03 -2.93 -5.84
N GLN A 45 8.94 -1.69 -6.31
CA GLN A 45 9.87 -1.17 -7.31
C GLN A 45 11.29 -1.10 -6.78
N ASP A 46 11.44 -0.86 -5.48
CA ASP A 46 12.72 -0.68 -4.79
C ASP A 46 13.19 -1.98 -4.13
N ASP A 47 12.26 -2.79 -3.59
CA ASP A 47 12.56 -4.15 -3.12
C ASP A 47 11.49 -5.17 -3.55
N ARG A 48 11.83 -5.96 -4.56
CA ARG A 48 10.94 -7.01 -5.12
C ARG A 48 10.74 -8.21 -4.17
N ARG A 49 11.53 -8.33 -3.11
CA ARG A 49 11.44 -9.44 -2.14
C ARG A 49 10.28 -9.23 -1.16
N LEU A 50 9.76 -8.01 -1.04
CA LEU A 50 8.65 -7.69 -0.15
C LEU A 50 7.41 -8.51 -0.52
N THR A 51 6.79 -9.13 0.48
CA THR A 51 5.58 -9.95 0.35
C THR A 51 4.49 -9.47 1.28
N LEU A 52 3.24 -9.83 0.98
CA LEU A 52 2.11 -9.61 1.89
C LEU A 52 2.25 -10.56 3.09
N LEU A 53 2.41 -9.98 4.28
CA LEU A 53 2.61 -10.74 5.50
C LEU A 53 1.32 -10.88 6.32
N GLY A 54 0.48 -9.86 6.29
CA GLY A 54 -0.54 -9.72 7.33
C GLY A 54 -1.37 -8.45 7.26
N VAL A 55 -2.35 -8.38 8.16
CA VAL A 55 -3.28 -7.26 8.33
C VAL A 55 -3.28 -6.81 9.79
N VAL A 56 -3.42 -5.51 10.01
CA VAL A 56 -3.67 -4.95 11.34
C VAL A 56 -4.94 -4.14 11.24
N HIS A 57 -5.83 -4.28 12.20
CA HIS A 57 -7.02 -3.46 12.31
C HIS A 57 -7.33 -3.15 13.77
N THR A 58 -8.20 -2.17 13.97
CA THR A 58 -8.62 -1.71 15.30
C THR A 58 -10.04 -2.16 15.59
N HIS A 59 -10.32 -2.46 16.85
CA HIS A 59 -11.67 -2.66 17.35
C HIS A 59 -12.10 -1.48 18.23
N PRO A 60 -13.37 -1.02 18.14
CA PRO A 60 -13.90 -0.13 19.16
C PRO A 60 -13.99 -0.87 20.50
N GLY A 61 -13.56 -0.22 21.58
CA GLY A 61 -13.59 -0.77 22.94
C GLY A 61 -12.43 -1.72 23.26
N THR A 62 -12.69 -2.69 24.15
CA THR A 62 -11.64 -3.53 24.77
C THR A 62 -11.52 -4.93 24.15
N LEU A 63 -12.15 -5.17 22.99
CA LEU A 63 -12.13 -6.49 22.34
C LEU A 63 -10.79 -6.74 21.65
N ARG A 64 -9.87 -7.39 22.38
CA ARG A 64 -8.47 -7.61 21.97
C ARG A 64 -8.23 -8.87 21.13
N HIS A 65 -9.26 -9.64 20.79
CA HIS A 65 -9.12 -10.87 20.01
C HIS A 65 -9.91 -10.81 18.69
N PRO A 66 -9.48 -11.53 17.64
CA PRO A 66 -10.22 -11.63 16.40
C PRO A 66 -11.62 -12.23 16.63
N SER A 67 -12.61 -11.68 15.94
CA SER A 67 -13.97 -12.21 15.97
C SER A 67 -14.07 -13.55 15.22
N GLY A 68 -15.17 -14.29 15.42
CA GLY A 68 -15.45 -15.49 14.62
C GLY A 68 -15.63 -15.20 13.13
N GLY A 69 -16.00 -13.97 12.76
CA GLY A 69 -16.05 -13.50 11.37
C GLY A 69 -14.65 -13.37 10.79
N ASP A 70 -13.75 -12.72 11.52
CA ASP A 70 -12.34 -12.56 11.14
C ASP A 70 -11.68 -13.92 10.92
N LEU A 71 -11.86 -14.86 11.86
CA LEU A 71 -11.29 -16.20 11.76
C LEU A 71 -11.69 -16.91 10.46
N ARG A 72 -12.97 -16.83 10.06
CA ARG A 72 -13.43 -17.48 8.83
C ARG A 72 -12.81 -16.84 7.59
N GLY A 73 -12.79 -15.51 7.53
CA GLY A 73 -12.20 -14.78 6.41
C GLY A 73 -10.69 -15.03 6.29
N ASP A 74 -9.99 -14.94 7.41
CA ASP A 74 -8.54 -15.10 7.47
C ASP A 74 -8.11 -16.53 7.11
N ARG A 75 -8.85 -17.57 7.52
CA ARG A 75 -8.55 -18.95 7.12
C ARG A 75 -8.60 -19.17 5.61
N GLU A 76 -9.48 -18.48 4.91
CA GLU A 76 -9.53 -18.53 3.44
C GLU A 76 -8.40 -17.69 2.81
N TRP A 77 -8.12 -16.52 3.40
CA TRP A 77 -7.11 -15.60 2.90
C TRP A 77 -5.69 -16.17 3.03
N VAL A 78 -5.32 -16.77 4.17
CA VAL A 78 -3.96 -17.29 4.41
C VAL A 78 -3.56 -18.38 3.42
N LYS A 79 -4.51 -19.11 2.82
CA LYS A 79 -4.25 -20.10 1.76
C LYS A 79 -3.51 -19.52 0.56
N ARG A 80 -3.72 -18.22 0.30
CA ARG A 80 -3.17 -17.49 -0.85
C ARG A 80 -1.85 -16.79 -0.54
N LEU A 81 -1.41 -16.80 0.72
CA LEU A 81 -0.15 -16.18 1.14
C LEU A 81 1.05 -17.10 0.89
N ARG A 82 2.21 -16.48 0.66
CA ARG A 82 3.49 -17.20 0.64
C ARG A 82 3.75 -17.76 2.04
N GLY A 83 4.01 -19.07 2.13
CA GLY A 83 4.15 -19.78 3.41
C GLY A 83 2.82 -20.16 4.07
N ARG A 84 1.68 -19.82 3.47
CA ARG A 84 0.33 -20.16 3.95
C ARG A 84 0.06 -19.76 5.41
N GLN A 85 0.69 -18.67 5.86
CA GLN A 85 0.57 -18.15 7.21
C GLN A 85 0.41 -16.62 7.15
N GLY A 86 -0.57 -16.11 7.88
CA GLY A 86 -0.81 -14.67 8.05
C GLY A 86 -0.38 -14.19 9.43
N ILE A 87 0.01 -12.92 9.50
CA ILE A 87 0.27 -12.17 10.73
C ILE A 87 -0.85 -11.17 10.95
N PHE A 88 -1.39 -11.12 12.15
CA PHE A 88 -2.54 -10.29 12.48
C PHE A 88 -2.26 -9.50 13.75
N ALA A 89 -2.83 -8.30 13.85
CA ALA A 89 -2.88 -7.59 15.12
C ALA A 89 -4.21 -6.88 15.30
N ILE A 90 -4.70 -6.91 16.53
CA ILE A 90 -5.91 -6.20 16.95
C ILE A 90 -5.49 -5.03 17.82
N GLY A 91 -5.74 -3.81 17.33
CA GLY A 91 -5.53 -2.58 18.07
C GLY A 91 -6.76 -2.21 18.91
N THR A 92 -6.53 -1.85 20.17
CA THR A 92 -7.53 -1.28 21.08
C THR A 92 -6.97 -0.04 21.76
N VAL A 93 -7.84 0.91 22.12
CA VAL A 93 -7.45 2.07 22.94
C VAL A 93 -7.46 1.61 24.41
N ASP A 94 -6.33 1.78 25.09
CA ASP A 94 -6.21 1.58 26.53
C ASP A 94 -6.36 2.95 27.23
N ASP A 95 -7.38 3.08 28.09
CA ASP A 95 -7.71 4.33 28.81
C ASP A 95 -6.78 4.59 30.02
N GLU A 96 -5.86 3.67 30.30
CA GLU A 96 -4.90 3.78 31.39
C GLU A 96 -3.77 4.73 30.99
N THR A 97 -3.94 6.00 31.36
CA THR A 97 -2.98 7.09 31.19
C THR A 97 -1.70 6.82 32.00
N HIS A 98 -0.74 6.16 31.36
CA HIS A 98 0.65 6.13 31.79
C HIS A 98 1.49 7.00 30.84
N GLU A 99 2.62 7.54 31.34
CA GLU A 99 3.57 8.29 30.50
C GLU A 99 3.86 7.50 29.23
N ALA A 100 3.63 8.11 28.06
CA ALA A 100 3.61 7.41 26.79
C ALA A 100 5.01 6.90 26.40
N THR A 101 5.35 5.67 26.79
CA THR A 101 6.53 4.98 26.29
C THR A 101 6.23 4.34 24.94
N VAL A 102 7.03 4.70 23.92
CA VAL A 102 6.97 4.05 22.61
C VAL A 102 7.62 2.68 22.72
N GLY A 103 6.88 1.61 22.38
CA GLY A 103 7.44 0.26 22.26
C GLY A 103 7.49 -0.52 23.58
N GLU A 104 6.56 -0.29 24.50
CA GLU A 104 6.41 -1.17 25.67
C GLU A 104 5.85 -2.53 25.24
N HIS A 105 6.38 -3.61 25.80
CA HIS A 105 5.94 -4.99 25.56
C HIS A 105 5.49 -5.66 26.86
N PRO A 106 4.23 -5.45 27.32
CA PRO A 106 3.73 -6.06 28.56
C PRO A 106 3.77 -7.60 28.55
N ARG A 107 3.69 -8.20 27.35
CA ARG A 107 3.84 -9.63 27.08
C ARG A 107 4.50 -9.80 25.72
N PRO A 108 5.08 -10.98 25.40
CA PRO A 108 5.77 -11.18 24.12
C PRO A 108 4.92 -10.87 22.88
N HIS A 109 3.61 -11.11 22.92
CA HIS A 109 2.68 -10.89 21.81
C HIS A 109 1.88 -9.58 21.94
N VAL A 110 2.26 -8.69 22.86
CA VAL A 110 1.54 -7.45 23.14
C VAL A 110 2.49 -6.29 22.98
N GLN A 111 2.05 -5.28 22.23
CA GLN A 111 2.78 -4.05 22.02
C GLN A 111 1.92 -2.86 22.42
N LYS A 112 2.48 -1.91 23.16
CA LYS A 112 1.86 -0.61 23.41
C LYS A 112 2.59 0.51 22.69
N LEU A 113 1.81 1.38 22.06
CA LEU A 113 2.26 2.58 21.37
C LEU A 113 1.35 3.73 21.81
N LYS A 114 1.84 4.54 22.76
CA LYS A 114 1.02 5.57 23.43
C LYS A 114 -0.23 4.95 24.06
N ASP A 115 -1.41 5.44 23.71
CA ASP A 115 -2.74 5.00 24.11
C ASP A 115 -3.23 3.76 23.35
N LEU A 116 -2.49 3.31 22.32
CA LEU A 116 -2.84 2.13 21.55
C LEU A 116 -2.14 0.88 22.10
N ARG A 117 -2.92 -0.18 22.27
CA ARG A 117 -2.45 -1.52 22.53
C ARG A 117 -2.74 -2.42 21.35
N PHE A 118 -1.76 -3.20 20.93
CA PHE A 118 -1.87 -4.22 19.89
C PHE A 118 -1.59 -5.61 20.47
N ASP A 119 -2.53 -6.52 20.31
CA ASP A 119 -2.34 -7.95 20.57
C ASP A 119 -2.09 -8.66 19.22
N TRP A 120 -0.98 -9.39 19.13
CA TRP A 120 -0.46 -9.97 17.90
C TRP A 120 -0.70 -11.48 17.81
N TYR A 121 -1.07 -11.90 16.61
CA TYR A 121 -1.48 -13.25 16.31
C TYR A 121 -0.87 -13.76 15.01
N SER A 122 -0.72 -15.08 14.91
CA SER A 122 -0.50 -15.78 13.65
C SER A 122 -1.65 -16.73 13.38
N LEU A 123 -1.88 -17.00 12.10
CA LEU A 123 -2.80 -18.05 11.66
C LEU A 123 -2.18 -18.77 10.48
N THR A 124 -1.92 -20.06 10.66
CA THR A 124 -1.41 -20.95 9.62
C THR A 124 -2.57 -21.71 8.97
N HIS A 125 -2.46 -21.98 7.68
CA HIS A 125 -3.42 -22.82 6.99
C HIS A 125 -3.58 -24.20 7.69
N GLY A 126 -4.82 -24.56 8.00
CA GLY A 126 -5.17 -25.79 8.70
C GLY A 126 -5.41 -25.61 10.19
N GLU A 127 -4.89 -24.54 10.81
CA GLU A 127 -5.12 -24.27 12.23
C GLU A 127 -6.59 -23.93 12.51
N ALA A 128 -7.07 -24.38 13.68
CA ALA A 128 -8.45 -24.16 14.11
C ALA A 128 -8.66 -22.77 14.73
N SER A 129 -7.61 -22.16 15.27
CA SER A 129 -7.62 -20.88 15.96
C SER A 129 -6.31 -20.13 15.77
N TYR A 130 -6.36 -18.81 15.97
CA TYR A 130 -5.15 -17.99 16.04
C TYR A 130 -4.21 -18.45 17.15
N GLN A 131 -2.92 -18.25 16.94
CA GLN A 131 -1.86 -18.45 17.92
C GLN A 131 -1.28 -17.10 18.32
N ASN A 132 -0.95 -16.92 19.59
CA ASN A 132 -0.25 -15.71 20.04
C ASN A 132 1.12 -15.64 19.34
N LEU A 133 1.45 -14.48 18.78
CA LEU A 133 2.69 -14.29 18.04
C LEU A 133 3.60 -13.33 18.80
N PRO A 134 4.77 -13.78 19.29
CA PRO A 134 5.78 -12.88 19.83
C PRO A 134 6.24 -11.86 18.78
N VAL A 135 6.40 -10.60 19.21
CA VAL A 135 6.86 -9.50 18.35
C VAL A 135 7.92 -8.67 19.06
N GLU A 136 8.82 -8.12 18.25
CA GLU A 136 9.86 -7.18 18.69
C GLU A 136 9.73 -5.89 17.87
N LEU A 137 9.91 -4.74 18.51
CA LEU A 137 10.00 -3.45 17.81
C LEU A 137 11.46 -3.10 17.56
N THR A 138 11.79 -2.84 16.30
CA THR A 138 13.06 -2.23 15.90
C THR A 138 12.77 -0.89 15.24
N ILE A 139 13.53 0.15 15.61
CA ILE A 139 13.43 1.47 14.98
C ILE A 139 13.97 1.36 13.55
N GLY A 140 13.18 1.80 12.57
CA GLY A 140 13.55 1.77 11.17
C GLY A 140 12.52 2.50 10.30
N PRO A 141 12.82 2.71 9.01
CA PRO A 141 11.91 3.39 8.09
C PRO A 141 10.72 2.50 7.75
N ASP A 142 9.50 3.07 7.74
CA ASP A 142 8.37 2.49 7.01
C ASP A 142 8.55 2.84 5.53
N VAL A 143 8.92 1.86 4.71
CA VAL A 143 9.23 2.10 3.30
C VAL A 143 7.99 2.54 2.48
N ALA A 144 6.79 2.40 3.04
CA ALA A 144 5.56 2.90 2.43
C ALA A 144 5.12 4.27 2.98
N GLN A 145 5.87 4.88 3.91
CA GLN A 145 5.48 6.12 4.59
C GLN A 145 5.12 7.25 3.62
N LEU A 146 5.90 7.42 2.55
CA LEU A 146 5.66 8.47 1.56
C LEU A 146 4.32 8.30 0.81
N LEU A 147 3.81 7.06 0.68
CA LEU A 147 2.54 6.80 0.01
C LEU A 147 1.34 7.32 0.78
N ARG A 148 1.47 7.59 2.09
CA ARG A 148 0.37 8.11 2.92
C ARG A 148 -0.11 9.48 2.42
N GLY A 149 0.81 10.34 2.00
CA GLY A 149 0.49 11.70 1.50
C GLY A 149 -0.22 11.71 0.16
N VAL A 150 -0.06 10.67 -0.65
CA VAL A 150 -0.71 10.52 -1.97
C VAL A 150 -1.77 9.42 -1.98
N TRP A 151 -2.17 8.91 -0.82
CA TRP A 151 -3.09 7.79 -0.75
C TRP A 151 -4.45 8.06 -1.41
N PRO A 152 -5.08 9.26 -1.26
CA PRO A 152 -6.31 9.58 -1.97
C PRO A 152 -6.17 9.47 -3.50
N ILE A 153 -5.01 9.87 -4.03
CA ILE A 153 -4.69 9.77 -5.47
C ILE A 153 -4.57 8.29 -5.89
N ILE A 154 -3.86 7.48 -5.08
CA ILE A 154 -3.72 6.04 -5.33
C ILE A 154 -5.10 5.38 -5.34
N GLU A 155 -5.98 5.70 -4.39
CA GLU A 155 -7.32 5.13 -4.33
C GLU A 155 -8.19 5.53 -5.51
N ALA A 156 -8.21 6.82 -5.86
CA ALA A 156 -9.04 7.34 -6.95
C ALA A 156 -8.67 6.73 -8.30
N HIS A 157 -7.38 6.49 -8.55
CA HIS A 157 -6.89 6.07 -9.87
C HIS A 157 -6.34 4.63 -9.91
N ALA A 158 -6.54 3.83 -8.85
CA ALA A 158 -5.92 2.52 -8.68
C ALA A 158 -6.07 1.59 -9.90
N GLY A 159 -7.31 1.34 -10.33
CA GLY A 159 -7.60 0.43 -11.44
C GLY A 159 -7.04 0.90 -12.78
N ARG A 160 -6.98 2.22 -13.01
CA ARG A 160 -6.44 2.84 -14.23
C ARG A 160 -4.92 2.74 -14.27
N LEU A 161 -4.26 3.10 -13.17
CA LEU A 161 -2.80 3.05 -13.04
C LEU A 161 -2.26 1.62 -12.99
N ASP A 162 -2.94 0.68 -12.31
CA ASP A 162 -2.53 -0.73 -12.33
C ASP A 162 -2.73 -1.35 -13.72
N ARG A 163 -3.80 -0.99 -14.43
CA ARG A 163 -3.99 -1.40 -15.83
C ARG A 163 -2.85 -0.89 -16.72
N LEU A 164 -2.50 0.38 -16.62
CA LEU A 164 -1.37 0.96 -17.34
C LEU A 164 -0.07 0.20 -17.04
N ALA A 165 0.22 -0.08 -15.76
CA ALA A 165 1.42 -0.81 -15.34
C ALA A 165 1.42 -2.31 -15.69
N ARG A 166 0.27 -2.89 -16.06
CA ARG A 166 0.18 -4.25 -16.60
C ARG A 166 0.35 -4.29 -18.12
N GLN A 167 -0.11 -3.25 -18.81
CA GLN A 167 -0.11 -3.17 -20.26
C GLN A 167 1.20 -2.60 -20.82
N GLN A 168 1.85 -1.70 -20.07
CA GLN A 168 3.11 -1.09 -20.46
C GLN A 168 4.26 -1.67 -19.62
N ALA A 169 5.38 -1.97 -20.28
CA ALA A 169 6.56 -2.49 -19.61
C ALA A 169 7.26 -1.38 -18.81
N ASN A 170 7.84 -1.75 -17.66
CA ASN A 170 8.72 -0.88 -16.87
C ASN A 170 8.11 0.47 -16.44
N VAL A 171 6.78 0.56 -16.31
CA VAL A 171 6.13 1.74 -15.70
C VAL A 171 6.69 1.94 -14.28
N ARG A 172 7.09 3.18 -13.99
CA ARG A 172 7.60 3.59 -12.68
C ARG A 172 6.69 4.61 -12.04
N PHE A 173 6.57 4.53 -10.72
CA PHE A 173 5.83 5.46 -9.87
C PHE A 173 6.79 6.12 -8.90
N ALA A 174 6.59 7.40 -8.61
CA ALA A 174 7.31 8.13 -7.58
C ALA A 174 6.38 9.12 -6.88
N VAL A 175 6.54 9.27 -5.57
CA VAL A 175 5.92 10.38 -4.84
C VAL A 175 6.76 11.62 -5.11
N THR A 176 6.12 12.69 -5.52
CA THR A 176 6.75 14.00 -5.72
C THR A 176 6.02 15.03 -4.89
N THR A 177 6.72 16.12 -4.58
CA THR A 177 6.14 17.33 -4.02
C THR A 177 6.38 18.43 -5.03
N ASP A 178 5.30 18.92 -5.65
CA ASP A 178 5.33 20.08 -6.54
C ASP A 178 4.37 21.12 -5.95
N ASP A 179 4.75 22.41 -5.95
CA ASP A 179 3.94 23.50 -5.39
C ASP A 179 3.34 23.21 -3.99
N GLU A 180 4.13 22.61 -3.10
CA GLU A 180 3.73 22.17 -1.74
C GLU A 180 2.62 21.10 -1.65
N GLN A 181 2.16 20.56 -2.79
CA GLN A 181 1.19 19.46 -2.80
C GLN A 181 1.84 18.12 -3.17
N PRO A 182 1.61 17.07 -2.37
CA PRO A 182 2.04 15.73 -2.74
C PRO A 182 1.31 15.27 -4.00
N GLY A 183 2.06 14.71 -4.94
CA GLY A 183 1.58 14.18 -6.21
C GLY A 183 2.21 12.82 -6.51
N LEU A 184 1.54 12.05 -7.36
CA LEU A 184 2.05 10.79 -7.86
C LEU A 184 2.58 11.00 -9.28
N ALA A 185 3.90 10.96 -9.42
CA ALA A 185 4.56 10.94 -10.71
C ALA A 185 4.54 9.52 -11.28
N VAL A 186 4.19 9.40 -12.56
CA VAL A 186 4.17 8.13 -13.29
C VAL A 186 5.03 8.28 -14.54
N SER A 187 5.95 7.35 -14.78
CA SER A 187 6.84 7.36 -15.94
C SER A 187 6.63 6.09 -16.75
N VAL A 188 6.24 6.25 -18.00
CA VAL A 188 6.06 5.18 -18.99
C VAL A 188 7.19 5.29 -20.02
N PRO A 189 8.19 4.40 -19.97
CA PRO A 189 9.28 4.43 -20.95
C PRO A 189 8.77 4.06 -22.34
N LEU A 190 9.35 4.67 -23.37
CA LEU A 190 9.08 4.35 -24.77
C LEU A 190 10.17 3.44 -25.34
N ALA A 191 9.95 2.96 -26.58
CA ALA A 191 10.89 2.07 -27.26
C ALA A 191 12.25 2.73 -27.50
N GLU A 192 12.26 4.03 -27.82
CA GLU A 192 13.49 4.80 -28.01
C GLU A 192 14.13 5.14 -26.65
N PRO A 193 15.41 4.76 -26.43
CA PRO A 193 16.10 5.03 -25.18
C PRO A 193 16.11 6.52 -24.83
N GLY A 194 15.85 6.83 -23.55
CA GLY A 194 15.79 8.20 -23.06
C GLY A 194 14.47 8.90 -23.34
N GLN A 195 13.52 8.26 -24.03
CA GLN A 195 12.17 8.80 -24.22
C GLN A 195 11.16 8.20 -23.23
N SER A 196 10.27 9.04 -22.75
CA SER A 196 9.21 8.63 -21.83
C SER A 196 7.99 9.53 -21.90
N ILE A 197 6.81 8.95 -21.69
CA ILE A 197 5.63 9.71 -21.30
C ILE A 197 5.63 9.80 -19.78
N ARG A 198 5.49 11.01 -19.25
CA ARG A 198 5.42 11.27 -17.81
C ARG A 198 4.08 11.87 -17.47
N LEU A 199 3.53 11.45 -16.34
CA LEU A 199 2.30 11.99 -15.79
C LEU A 199 2.60 12.52 -14.40
N LEU A 200 1.93 13.61 -14.05
CA LEU A 200 1.85 14.09 -12.69
C LEU A 200 0.38 14.10 -12.28
N VAL A 201 0.04 13.18 -11.39
CA VAL A 201 -1.32 13.00 -10.87
C VAL A 201 -1.42 13.68 -9.52
N HIS A 202 -2.29 14.69 -9.43
CA HIS A 202 -2.75 15.28 -8.18
C HIS A 202 -4.23 14.93 -7.98
N GLU A 203 -4.77 15.22 -6.80
CA GLU A 203 -6.16 14.88 -6.44
C GLU A 203 -7.20 15.44 -7.44
N LYS A 204 -6.94 16.60 -8.04
CA LYS A 204 -7.90 17.30 -8.92
C LYS A 204 -7.43 17.46 -10.36
N SER A 205 -6.24 17.00 -10.70
CA SER A 205 -5.67 17.25 -12.02
C SER A 205 -4.63 16.22 -12.41
N VAL A 206 -4.59 15.89 -13.70
CA VAL A 206 -3.53 15.08 -14.31
C VAL A 206 -2.83 15.92 -15.37
N ARG A 207 -1.52 16.11 -15.21
CA ARG A 207 -0.67 16.76 -16.21
C ARG A 207 0.13 15.71 -16.95
N PHE A 208 0.27 15.88 -18.26
CA PHE A 208 0.97 14.93 -19.13
C PHE A 208 2.15 15.61 -19.79
N PHE A 209 3.26 14.87 -19.88
CA PHE A 209 4.50 15.35 -20.45
C PHE A 209 5.11 14.27 -21.35
N TYR A 210 5.75 14.70 -22.42
CA TYR A 210 6.65 13.89 -23.22
C TYR A 210 8.08 14.35 -22.95
N ALA A 211 8.95 13.44 -22.53
CA ALA A 211 10.36 13.73 -22.31
C ALA A 211 11.20 13.00 -23.36
N ALA A 212 12.06 13.74 -24.07
CA ALA A 212 12.95 13.23 -25.11
C ALA A 212 14.17 14.13 -25.26
N GLY A 213 15.36 13.55 -25.48
CA GLY A 213 16.58 14.33 -25.73
C GLY A 213 17.03 15.26 -24.59
N GLY A 214 16.55 15.03 -23.36
CA GLY A 214 16.78 15.92 -22.21
C GLY A 214 15.77 17.07 -22.09
N GLU A 215 14.88 17.23 -23.07
CA GLU A 215 13.79 18.20 -23.06
C GLU A 215 12.50 17.57 -22.53
N VAL A 216 11.62 18.41 -21.98
CA VAL A 216 10.31 18.00 -21.46
C VAL A 216 9.25 18.91 -22.06
N PHE A 217 8.30 18.32 -22.77
CA PHE A 217 7.19 19.00 -23.42
C PHE A 217 5.91 18.68 -22.67
N GLN A 218 5.19 19.70 -22.21
CA GLN A 218 3.85 19.51 -21.67
C GLN A 218 2.88 19.25 -22.82
N ALA A 219 2.12 18.17 -22.74
CA ALA A 219 1.11 17.85 -23.72
C ALA A 219 -0.20 18.59 -23.42
N ASP A 220 -0.82 19.12 -24.46
CA ASP A 220 -2.18 19.65 -24.40
C ASP A 220 -3.16 18.52 -24.75
N LEU A 221 -3.82 17.99 -23.72
CA LEU A 221 -4.82 16.94 -23.84
C LEU A 221 -6.20 17.47 -23.44
N PRO A 222 -7.29 16.84 -23.91
CA PRO A 222 -8.64 17.22 -23.49
C PRO A 222 -8.79 17.29 -21.97
N ALA A 223 -9.49 18.31 -21.49
CA ALA A 223 -9.77 18.47 -20.07
C ALA A 223 -10.46 17.22 -19.50
N GLY A 224 -9.98 16.75 -18.35
CA GLY A 224 -10.47 15.52 -17.73
C GLY A 224 -9.91 14.22 -18.31
N ALA A 225 -8.84 14.29 -19.13
CA ALA A 225 -8.14 13.08 -19.55
C ALA A 225 -7.64 12.27 -18.34
N GLU A 226 -8.15 11.05 -18.21
CA GLU A 226 -7.73 10.10 -17.19
C GLU A 226 -6.30 9.57 -17.44
N PRO A 227 -5.57 9.10 -16.42
CA PRO A 227 -4.17 8.73 -16.55
C PRO A 227 -3.86 7.72 -17.66
N ASP A 228 -4.62 6.63 -17.78
CA ASP A 228 -4.40 5.62 -18.82
C ASP A 228 -4.76 6.15 -20.22
N GLN A 229 -5.88 6.84 -20.34
CA GLN A 229 -6.37 7.43 -21.57
C GLN A 229 -5.39 8.44 -22.16
N GLY A 230 -4.87 9.36 -21.34
CA GLY A 230 -3.93 10.37 -21.81
C GLY A 230 -2.61 9.77 -22.30
N VAL A 231 -2.14 8.68 -21.68
CA VAL A 231 -0.98 7.93 -22.19
C VAL A 231 -1.29 7.33 -23.56
N TYR A 232 -2.46 6.70 -23.73
CA TYR A 232 -2.81 6.09 -25.01
C TYR A 232 -2.99 7.12 -26.13
N LEU A 233 -3.54 8.30 -25.82
CA LEU A 233 -3.62 9.41 -26.76
C LEU A 233 -2.23 9.88 -27.20
N LEU A 234 -1.30 10.03 -26.27
CA LEU A 234 0.08 10.41 -26.59
C LEU A 234 0.81 9.34 -27.38
N LEU A 235 0.63 8.06 -27.05
CA LEU A 235 1.20 6.97 -27.84
C LEU A 235 0.66 6.97 -29.27
N ALA A 236 -0.64 7.21 -29.46
CA ALA A 236 -1.25 7.29 -30.78
C ALA A 236 -0.71 8.48 -31.60
N GLU A 237 -0.56 9.64 -30.96
CA GLU A 237 0.01 10.84 -31.59
C GLU A 237 1.48 10.61 -32.00
N LEU A 238 2.30 10.03 -31.11
CA LEU A 238 3.69 9.71 -31.41
C LEU A 238 3.82 8.69 -32.55
N ALA A 239 2.94 7.69 -32.58
CA ALA A 239 2.91 6.69 -33.65
C ALA A 239 2.47 7.28 -35.00
N ALA A 240 1.63 8.32 -35.02
CA ALA A 240 1.22 9.00 -36.25
C ALA A 240 2.31 9.91 -36.85
N ARG A 241 3.33 10.28 -36.06
CA ARG A 241 4.43 11.15 -36.47
C ARG A 241 5.67 10.41 -36.96
N GLY A 242 5.79 9.11 -36.64
CA GLY A 242 6.87 8.23 -37.11
C GLY A 242 6.52 7.53 -38.42
#